data_AF-E3HKB8-F1
#
_entry.id   AF-E3HKB8-F1
#
_cell.length_a   1.000
_cell.length_b   1.000
_cell.length_c   1.000
_cell.angle_alpha   90.00
_cell.angle_beta   90.00
_cell.angle_gamma   90.00
#
_symmetry.space_group_name_H-M   'P 1'
#
loop_
_entity.id
_entity.type
_entity.pdbx_description
1 polymer ?
#
loop_
_entity_poly.entity_id
_entity_poly.type
_entity_poly.pdbx_seq_one_letter_code
_entity_poly.pdbx_strand_id
1 'polypeptide(L)'
;MNAYPEGSLRQRMAWLHTWVGLLFGWLTFSIFLTGALSVYAPEISRWMKPEISAAGKASQAQALELAQDWLERNAGGAAAWRIELPDARRPLLALSWEDADGGGAVMLDPAGGRKIVPRDTEGGDFLVEFHYSLHAGQAGIWLVGACTLALLVALVSGVIVHRRFFADFFVFRPRASPGRAWLDAHNMLSVLPLPFHCMILFTALSTLLLGYLPAGVQSRYGGDVAAMVAEVFPQPPAAPRPGGATEMLPLSTLALRAEPELGAGKIAAIGIRQPGTQGALADVWRRYDDRLLAFPDRVSLLAASGEVVDVQTSYPGSLQLIRTLGGLHYGYYAAPLLRALYFLLALSGAAMIATGLVLYTARPAAAASRFGRAAHRLNVAMVCGPACACAAYLLANRLAWPGSEGLHEREVAAFFLAWIACGVHALARDERRLWPEQWGGAALLWLAVAPVDLLTMASDAGLRTALAMPLHHAVWGASIAAACVFACVAHRSRTKPISSLGS
;
A
#
# COMPACT_ATOMS: atom_id res chain seq x y z
N MET A 1 -1.91 -32.28 24.60
CA MET A 1 -1.07 -32.90 25.67
C MET A 1 0.10 -31.98 25.93
N ASN A 2 0.21 -31.51 27.18
CA ASN A 2 1.08 -30.40 27.57
C ASN A 2 2.55 -30.82 27.52
N ALA A 3 3.26 -30.38 26.47
CA ALA A 3 4.70 -30.60 26.30
C ALA A 3 5.57 -29.76 27.27
N TYR A 4 4.97 -29.09 28.24
CA TYR A 4 5.64 -28.17 29.16
C TYR A 4 5.15 -28.38 30.60
N PRO A 5 6.01 -28.19 31.61
CA PRO A 5 5.61 -28.18 33.01
C PRO A 5 4.50 -27.15 33.23
N GLU A 6 3.53 -27.49 34.08
CA GLU A 6 2.45 -26.57 34.45
C GLU A 6 3.03 -25.28 35.04
N GLY A 7 2.53 -24.14 34.56
CA GLY A 7 2.95 -22.82 35.00
C GLY A 7 4.23 -22.27 34.35
N SER A 8 4.90 -23.03 33.49
CA SER A 8 6.12 -22.58 32.80
C SER A 8 5.87 -21.37 31.87
N LEU A 9 6.88 -20.50 31.72
CA LEU A 9 6.82 -19.35 30.80
C LEU A 9 6.40 -19.75 29.39
N ARG A 10 6.90 -20.88 28.89
CA ARG A 10 6.58 -21.40 27.56
C ARG A 10 5.11 -21.79 27.41
N GLN A 11 4.50 -22.39 28.44
CA GLN A 11 3.07 -22.71 28.42
C GLN A 11 2.24 -21.42 28.35
N ARG A 12 2.59 -20.40 29.14
CA ARG A 12 1.91 -19.09 29.13
C ARG A 12 2.08 -18.38 27.78
N MET A 13 3.29 -18.40 27.20
CA MET A 13 3.55 -17.82 25.88
C MET A 13 2.85 -18.59 24.76
N ALA A 14 2.75 -19.92 24.85
CA ALA A 14 1.99 -20.72 23.87
C ALA A 14 0.49 -20.40 23.91
N TRP A 15 -0.06 -20.20 25.12
CA TRP A 15 -1.42 -19.74 25.29
C TRP A 15 -1.62 -18.34 24.69
N LEU A 16 -0.73 -17.39 25.04
CA LEU A 16 -0.78 -16.02 24.55
C LEU A 16 -0.68 -15.97 23.02
N HIS A 17 0.31 -16.63 22.43
CA HIS A 17 0.50 -16.75 20.99
C HIS A 17 -0.75 -17.31 20.30
N THR A 18 -1.34 -18.37 20.86
CA THR A 18 -2.54 -19.00 20.29
C THR A 18 -3.72 -18.03 20.26
N TRP A 19 -4.02 -17.36 21.36
CA TRP A 19 -5.22 -16.52 21.47
C TRP A 19 -5.06 -15.17 20.78
N VAL A 20 -3.91 -14.52 20.96
CA VAL A 20 -3.60 -13.27 20.26
C VAL A 20 -3.55 -13.50 18.76
N GLY A 21 -2.87 -14.57 18.32
CA GLY A 21 -2.80 -14.95 16.91
C GLY A 21 -4.16 -15.29 16.31
N LEU A 22 -5.07 -15.94 17.06
CA LEU A 22 -6.41 -16.25 16.57
C LEU A 22 -7.31 -15.02 16.48
N LEU A 23 -7.42 -14.24 17.56
CA LEU A 23 -8.36 -13.12 17.64
C LEU A 23 -8.01 -11.98 16.69
N PHE A 24 -6.72 -11.66 16.56
CA PHE A 24 -6.26 -10.60 15.66
C PHE A 24 -5.89 -11.13 14.26
N GLY A 25 -5.69 -12.45 14.12
CA GLY A 25 -5.35 -13.12 12.86
C GLY A 25 -6.32 -12.82 11.70
N TRP A 26 -7.62 -12.74 12.00
CA TRP A 26 -8.65 -12.49 10.99
C TRP A 26 -8.50 -11.16 10.25
N LEU A 27 -8.28 -10.06 10.99
CA LEU A 27 -8.07 -8.75 10.38
C LEU A 27 -6.66 -8.60 9.83
N THR A 28 -5.67 -9.07 10.58
CA THR A 28 -4.27 -8.93 10.20
C THR A 28 -3.90 -9.65 8.90
N PHE A 29 -4.57 -10.75 8.57
CA PHE A 29 -4.42 -11.37 7.25
C PHE A 29 -4.71 -10.37 6.13
N SER A 30 -5.84 -9.66 6.23
CA SER A 30 -6.27 -8.68 5.23
C SER A 30 -5.31 -7.50 5.17
N ILE A 31 -4.85 -7.02 6.34
CA ILE A 31 -3.85 -5.95 6.45
C ILE A 31 -2.54 -6.34 5.75
N PHE A 32 -2.02 -7.56 5.99
CA PHE A 32 -0.80 -8.03 5.31
C PHE A 32 -1.01 -8.23 3.80
N LEU A 33 -2.18 -8.74 3.40
CA LEU A 33 -2.50 -8.93 1.98
C LEU A 33 -2.56 -7.60 1.23
N THR A 34 -3.33 -6.63 1.73
CA THR A 34 -3.41 -5.31 1.09
C THR A 34 -2.10 -4.55 1.21
N GLY A 35 -1.37 -4.69 2.32
CA GLY A 35 -0.01 -4.14 2.47
C GLY A 35 0.97 -4.69 1.44
N ALA A 36 0.91 -5.98 1.13
CA ALA A 36 1.70 -6.58 0.04
C ALA A 36 1.31 -5.95 -1.31
N LEU A 37 0.01 -5.84 -1.63
CA LEU A 37 -0.46 -5.24 -2.87
C LEU A 37 -0.08 -3.75 -2.99
N SER A 38 -0.08 -3.01 -1.89
CA SER A 38 0.27 -1.58 -1.81
C SER A 38 1.70 -1.28 -2.26
N VAL A 39 2.61 -2.25 -2.20
CA VAL A 39 3.96 -2.15 -2.80
C VAL A 39 3.90 -1.79 -4.29
N TYR A 40 2.86 -2.26 -4.98
CA TYR A 40 2.57 -2.02 -6.39
C TYR A 40 1.38 -1.08 -6.61
N ALA A 41 0.98 -0.28 -5.61
CA ALA A 41 -0.16 0.64 -5.74
C ALA A 41 -0.08 1.55 -6.99
N PRO A 42 1.05 2.21 -7.31
CA PRO A 42 1.20 2.94 -8.58
C PRO A 42 0.96 2.12 -9.85
N GLU A 43 1.45 0.88 -9.90
CA GLU A 43 1.22 -0.02 -11.04
C GLU A 43 -0.24 -0.43 -11.14
N ILE A 44 -0.89 -0.72 -10.02
CA ILE A 44 -2.32 -1.02 -9.95
C ILE A 44 -3.13 0.20 -10.41
N SER A 45 -2.85 1.39 -9.89
CA SER A 45 -3.49 2.65 -10.30
C SER A 45 -3.33 2.92 -11.79
N ARG A 46 -2.13 2.69 -12.35
CA ARG A 46 -1.88 2.85 -13.78
C ARG A 46 -2.65 1.87 -14.63
N TRP A 47 -2.69 0.60 -14.21
CA TRP A 47 -3.51 -0.39 -14.90
C TRP A 47 -4.97 0.04 -14.82
N MET A 48 -5.48 0.40 -13.64
CA MET A 48 -6.87 0.87 -13.42
C MET A 48 -7.25 2.16 -14.14
N LYS A 49 -6.27 2.91 -14.69
CA LYS A 49 -6.46 4.14 -15.46
C LYS A 49 -5.88 3.99 -16.88
N PRO A 50 -6.49 3.18 -17.76
CA PRO A 50 -5.96 2.88 -19.09
C PRO A 50 -5.81 4.13 -19.98
N GLU A 51 -6.48 5.24 -19.65
CA GLU A 51 -6.34 6.53 -20.35
C GLU A 51 -4.93 7.13 -20.22
N ILE A 52 -4.17 6.71 -19.20
CA ILE A 52 -2.80 7.18 -18.91
C ILE A 52 -1.76 6.48 -19.80
N SER A 53 -2.10 5.29 -20.31
CA SER A 53 -1.18 4.42 -21.06
C SER A 53 -0.53 5.13 -22.27
N ALA A 54 -1.22 6.06 -22.93
CA ALA A 54 -0.70 6.76 -24.10
C ALA A 54 0.23 7.95 -23.80
N ALA A 55 0.56 8.23 -22.53
CA ALA A 55 1.42 9.36 -22.18
C ALA A 55 2.83 9.21 -22.78
N GLY A 56 3.31 10.28 -23.41
CA GLY A 56 4.66 10.33 -23.94
C GLY A 56 5.72 10.44 -22.85
N LYS A 57 6.99 10.35 -23.25
CA LYS A 57 8.13 10.66 -22.36
C LYS A 57 8.63 12.06 -22.66
N ALA A 58 8.98 12.80 -21.62
CA ALA A 58 9.64 14.10 -21.73
C ALA A 58 10.83 14.17 -20.78
N SER A 59 11.80 15.03 -21.11
CA SER A 59 12.85 15.39 -20.16
C SER A 59 12.28 16.24 -19.02
N GLN A 60 13.00 16.32 -17.90
CA GLN A 60 12.64 17.19 -16.78
C GLN A 60 12.46 18.65 -17.24
N ALA A 61 13.37 19.15 -18.08
CA ALA A 61 13.29 20.51 -18.61
C ALA A 61 12.02 20.72 -19.46
N GLN A 62 11.72 19.81 -20.39
CA GLN A 62 10.52 19.89 -21.22
C GLN A 62 9.23 19.87 -20.40
N ALA A 63 9.17 19.02 -19.36
CA ALA A 63 8.01 18.96 -18.47
C ALA A 63 7.84 20.24 -17.64
N LEU A 64 8.94 20.86 -17.20
CA LEU A 64 8.92 22.12 -16.45
C LEU A 64 8.55 23.32 -17.31
N GLU A 65 9.06 23.38 -18.55
CA GLU A 65 8.68 24.40 -19.53
C GLU A 65 7.17 24.31 -19.83
N LEU A 66 6.68 23.10 -20.13
CA LEU A 66 5.25 22.86 -20.35
C LEU A 66 4.41 23.25 -19.13
N ALA A 67 4.86 22.91 -17.92
CA ALA A 67 4.17 23.24 -16.67
C ALA A 67 4.06 24.76 -16.49
N GLN A 68 5.18 25.48 -16.68
CA GLN A 68 5.24 26.92 -16.54
C GLN A 68 4.32 27.60 -17.55
N ASP A 69 4.46 27.27 -18.84
CA ASP A 69 3.64 27.84 -19.91
C ASP A 69 2.15 27.61 -19.67
N TRP A 70 1.78 26.43 -19.17
CA TRP A 70 0.38 26.11 -18.89
C TRP A 70 -0.14 26.91 -17.68
N LEU A 71 0.61 26.96 -16.58
CA LEU A 71 0.22 27.65 -15.35
C LEU A 71 0.15 29.17 -15.54
N GLU A 72 1.09 29.77 -16.27
CA GLU A 72 1.04 31.20 -16.57
C GLU A 72 -0.21 31.57 -17.39
N ARG A 73 -0.58 30.74 -18.38
CA ARG A 73 -1.75 30.98 -19.23
C ARG A 73 -3.08 30.73 -18.54
N ASN A 74 -3.16 29.74 -17.64
CA ASN A 74 -4.44 29.28 -17.08
C ASN A 74 -4.62 29.66 -15.59
N ALA A 75 -3.53 29.90 -14.87
CA ALA A 75 -3.51 30.11 -13.42
C ALA A 75 -2.52 31.21 -12.99
N GLY A 76 -2.26 32.20 -13.87
CA GLY A 76 -1.31 33.30 -13.62
C GLY A 76 -1.62 34.14 -12.37
N GLY A 77 -2.90 34.23 -12.00
CA GLY A 77 -3.36 34.95 -10.80
C GLY A 77 -3.49 34.08 -9.53
N ALA A 78 -3.07 32.82 -9.56
CA ALA A 78 -3.16 31.92 -8.42
C ALA A 78 -2.21 32.35 -7.29
N ALA A 79 -2.60 32.10 -6.04
CA ALA A 79 -1.77 32.34 -4.86
C ALA A 79 -0.61 31.33 -4.75
N ALA A 80 -0.81 30.11 -5.25
CA ALA A 80 0.23 29.08 -5.28
C ALA A 80 0.08 28.15 -6.47
N TRP A 81 1.20 27.63 -6.96
CA TRP A 81 1.29 26.52 -7.91
C TRP A 81 1.99 25.34 -7.28
N ARG A 82 1.60 24.13 -7.69
CA ARG A 82 2.29 22.88 -7.38
C ARG A 82 2.41 22.06 -8.65
N ILE A 83 3.64 21.72 -8.98
CA ILE A 83 4.05 20.97 -10.15
C ILE A 83 4.64 19.65 -9.67
N GLU A 84 4.03 18.51 -10.00
CA GLU A 84 4.58 17.19 -9.75
C GLU A 84 5.07 16.58 -11.07
N LEU A 85 6.36 16.28 -11.12
CA LEU A 85 7.03 15.83 -12.34
C LEU A 85 6.76 14.35 -12.64
N PRO A 86 6.68 13.99 -13.94
CA PRO A 86 6.47 12.61 -14.35
C PRO A 86 7.66 11.74 -13.98
N ASP A 87 7.38 10.46 -13.71
CA ASP A 87 8.38 9.43 -13.48
C ASP A 87 8.01 8.05 -14.01
N ALA A 88 8.89 7.08 -13.78
CA ALA A 88 8.72 5.72 -14.29
C ALA A 88 7.41 5.03 -13.84
N ARG A 89 6.89 5.39 -12.66
CA ARG A 89 5.68 4.83 -12.03
C ARG A 89 4.48 5.76 -12.09
N ARG A 90 4.66 7.08 -12.26
CA ARG A 90 3.63 8.11 -12.41
C ARG A 90 3.96 8.95 -13.66
N PRO A 91 3.53 8.53 -14.86
CA PRO A 91 4.04 9.09 -16.12
C PRO A 91 3.42 10.44 -16.53
N LEU A 92 2.48 10.99 -15.75
CA LEU A 92 1.81 12.25 -16.07
C LEU A 92 2.47 13.42 -15.36
N LEU A 93 2.44 14.58 -15.99
CA LEU A 93 2.72 15.86 -15.36
C LEU A 93 1.45 16.30 -14.62
N ALA A 94 1.49 16.39 -13.30
CA ALA A 94 0.34 16.84 -12.51
C ALA A 94 0.57 18.26 -12.03
N LEU A 95 -0.37 19.15 -12.36
CA LEU A 95 -0.36 20.55 -11.98
C LEU A 95 -1.55 20.80 -11.07
N SER A 96 -1.34 21.56 -10.01
CA SER A 96 -2.41 22.09 -9.17
C SER A 96 -2.09 23.52 -8.78
N TRP A 97 -3.13 24.31 -8.53
CA TRP A 97 -3.00 25.69 -8.11
C TRP A 97 -4.08 26.03 -7.10
N GLU A 98 -3.81 27.05 -6.29
CA GLU A 98 -4.74 27.59 -5.31
C GLU A 98 -5.06 29.04 -5.68
N ASP A 99 -6.34 29.36 -5.84
CA ASP A 99 -6.85 30.71 -6.13
C ASP A 99 -8.01 31.04 -5.18
N ALA A 100 -8.63 32.21 -5.36
CA ALA A 100 -9.73 32.66 -4.52
C ALA A 100 -10.99 31.78 -4.59
N ASP A 101 -11.14 30.99 -5.67
CA ASP A 101 -12.30 30.14 -5.94
C ASP A 101 -12.11 28.70 -5.45
N GLY A 102 -11.00 28.44 -4.74
CA GLY A 102 -10.67 27.11 -4.19
C GLY A 102 -9.64 26.34 -5.02
N GLY A 103 -9.13 26.91 -6.11
CA GLY A 103 -8.07 26.32 -6.92
C GLY A 103 -8.51 25.26 -7.92
N GLY A 104 -7.54 24.54 -8.48
CA GLY A 104 -7.81 23.48 -9.45
C GLY A 104 -6.63 22.55 -9.66
N ALA A 105 -6.88 21.46 -10.39
CA ALA A 105 -5.86 20.49 -10.75
C ALA A 105 -6.05 19.99 -12.19
N VAL A 106 -4.94 19.69 -12.84
CA VAL A 106 -4.91 19.12 -14.19
C VAL A 106 -3.77 18.12 -14.32
N MET A 107 -4.00 17.04 -15.06
CA MET A 107 -2.95 16.13 -15.49
C MET A 107 -2.71 16.29 -16.99
N LEU A 108 -1.45 16.40 -17.37
CA LEU A 108 -1.00 16.62 -18.74
C LEU A 108 -0.11 15.47 -19.21
N ASP A 109 -0.23 15.14 -20.50
CA ASP A 109 0.77 14.37 -21.22
C ASP A 109 2.08 15.18 -21.27
N PRO A 110 3.17 14.72 -20.66
CA PRO A 110 4.37 15.54 -20.51
C PRO A 110 5.08 15.81 -21.85
N ALA A 111 4.83 15.02 -22.90
CA ALA A 111 5.45 15.23 -24.20
C ALA A 111 4.69 16.21 -25.11
N GLY A 112 3.38 16.36 -24.91
CA GLY A 112 2.51 17.09 -25.84
C GLY A 112 1.54 18.09 -25.19
N GLY A 113 1.49 18.19 -23.86
CA GLY A 113 0.60 19.11 -23.16
C GLY A 113 -0.88 18.77 -23.25
N ARG A 114 -1.24 17.63 -23.84
CA ARG A 114 -2.63 17.17 -23.95
C ARG A 114 -3.18 16.90 -22.55
N LYS A 115 -4.31 17.52 -22.23
CA LYS A 115 -5.06 17.23 -20.99
C LYS A 115 -5.50 15.77 -20.99
N ILE A 116 -5.18 15.07 -19.91
CA ILE A 116 -5.64 13.70 -19.64
C ILE A 116 -6.55 13.79 -18.42
N VAL A 117 -7.76 13.28 -18.57
CA VAL A 117 -8.72 13.13 -17.45
C VAL A 117 -8.84 11.63 -17.21
N PRO A 118 -8.10 11.08 -16.24
CA PRO A 118 -8.27 9.69 -15.86
C PRO A 118 -9.68 9.47 -15.33
N ARG A 119 -10.18 8.24 -15.48
CA ARG A 119 -11.43 7.84 -14.83
C ARG A 119 -11.34 8.02 -13.30
N ASP A 120 -12.49 8.24 -12.69
CA ASP A 120 -12.63 8.45 -11.26
C ASP A 120 -12.46 7.13 -10.48
N THR A 121 -11.21 6.78 -10.19
CA THR A 121 -10.83 5.57 -9.45
C THR A 121 -9.70 5.88 -8.48
N GLU A 122 -9.82 5.33 -7.27
CA GLU A 122 -8.74 5.32 -6.29
C GLU A 122 -7.59 4.39 -6.71
N GLY A 123 -7.81 3.45 -7.63
CA GLY A 123 -6.74 2.60 -8.11
C GLY A 123 -6.11 1.76 -6.99
N GLY A 124 -4.79 1.77 -6.90
CA GLY A 124 -4.06 1.16 -5.79
C GLY A 124 -4.13 1.96 -4.48
N ASP A 125 -4.55 3.23 -4.50
CA ASP A 125 -4.60 4.07 -3.29
C ASP A 125 -5.67 3.56 -2.30
N PHE A 126 -6.77 2.97 -2.79
CA PHE A 126 -7.74 2.24 -1.97
C PHE A 126 -7.08 1.12 -1.13
N LEU A 127 -6.16 0.36 -1.73
CA LEU A 127 -5.48 -0.74 -1.03
C LEU A 127 -4.52 -0.22 0.04
N VAL A 128 -3.89 0.94 -0.22
CA VAL A 128 -3.06 1.65 0.76
C VAL A 128 -3.94 2.14 1.92
N GLU A 129 -5.06 2.79 1.61
CA GLU A 129 -5.99 3.30 2.62
C GLU A 129 -6.59 2.17 3.47
N PHE A 130 -7.05 1.10 2.84
CA PHE A 130 -7.55 -0.09 3.52
C PHE A 130 -6.47 -0.73 4.41
N HIS A 131 -5.20 -0.75 3.96
CA HIS A 131 -4.10 -1.32 4.75
C HIS A 131 -3.89 -0.60 6.09
N TYR A 132 -3.91 0.74 6.14
CA TYR A 132 -3.64 1.48 7.37
C TYR A 132 -4.90 1.91 8.15
N SER A 133 -6.07 1.94 7.51
CA SER A 133 -7.32 2.43 8.11
C SER A 133 -8.53 1.53 7.91
N LEU A 134 -8.41 0.41 7.20
CA LEU A 134 -9.54 -0.50 6.87
C LEU A 134 -10.73 0.22 6.20
N HIS A 135 -10.49 1.39 5.58
CA HIS A 135 -11.52 2.28 5.03
C HIS A 135 -12.58 2.70 6.07
N ALA A 136 -12.14 2.83 7.34
CA ALA A 136 -12.95 3.22 8.49
C ALA A 136 -12.42 4.48 9.19
N GLY A 137 -11.61 5.27 8.47
CA GLY A 137 -10.99 6.50 8.96
C GLY A 137 -10.21 6.30 10.26
N GLN A 138 -10.38 7.22 11.21
CA GLN A 138 -9.63 7.20 12.47
C GLN A 138 -9.88 5.91 13.28
N ALA A 139 -11.11 5.39 13.31
CA ALA A 139 -11.43 4.17 14.06
C ALA A 139 -10.64 2.96 13.53
N GLY A 140 -10.49 2.88 12.21
CA GLY A 140 -9.68 1.84 11.60
C GLY A 140 -8.18 2.00 11.84
N ILE A 141 -7.65 3.23 11.90
CA ILE A 141 -6.26 3.48 12.32
C ILE A 141 -6.01 2.90 13.73
N TRP A 142 -6.90 3.16 14.68
CA TRP A 142 -6.81 2.58 16.03
C TRP A 142 -6.84 1.05 16.01
N LEU A 143 -7.72 0.47 15.20
CA LEU A 143 -7.86 -0.97 15.09
C LEU A 143 -6.63 -1.63 14.45
N VAL A 144 -6.07 -1.05 13.40
CA VAL A 144 -4.83 -1.51 12.75
C VAL A 144 -3.65 -1.38 13.72
N GLY A 145 -3.59 -0.30 14.51
CA GLY A 145 -2.59 -0.14 15.57
C GLY A 145 -2.67 -1.23 16.65
N ALA A 146 -3.87 -1.51 17.14
CA ALA A 146 -4.10 -2.60 18.09
C ALA A 146 -3.72 -3.97 17.50
N CYS A 147 -4.08 -4.22 16.24
CA CYS A 147 -3.68 -5.43 15.50
C CYS A 147 -2.16 -5.55 15.36
N THR A 148 -1.48 -4.45 15.06
CA THR A 148 -0.02 -4.40 14.91
C THR A 148 0.69 -4.69 16.23
N LEU A 149 0.23 -4.09 17.34
CA LEU A 149 0.76 -4.38 18.67
C LEU A 149 0.52 -5.84 19.07
N ALA A 150 -0.69 -6.36 18.82
CA ALA A 150 -1.02 -7.75 19.05
C ALA A 150 -0.11 -8.70 18.26
N LEU A 151 0.19 -8.39 17.00
CA LEU A 151 1.12 -9.19 16.20
C LEU A 151 2.56 -9.12 16.70
N LEU A 152 3.04 -7.98 17.20
CA LEU A 152 4.35 -7.90 17.84
C LEU A 152 4.41 -8.82 19.08
N VAL A 153 3.35 -8.84 19.89
CA VAL A 153 3.23 -9.77 21.03
C VAL A 153 3.18 -11.23 20.55
N ALA A 154 2.43 -11.53 19.50
CA ALA A 154 2.35 -12.87 18.91
C ALA A 154 3.71 -13.32 18.36
N LEU A 155 4.47 -12.41 17.74
CA LEU A 155 5.81 -12.66 17.22
C LEU A 155 6.78 -12.99 18.36
N VAL A 156 6.85 -12.16 19.40
CA VAL A 156 7.75 -12.39 20.55
C VAL A 156 7.39 -13.70 21.27
N SER A 157 6.10 -13.92 21.54
CA SER A 157 5.64 -15.16 22.17
C SER A 157 5.89 -16.40 21.30
N GLY A 158 5.75 -16.29 19.97
CA GLY A 158 6.08 -17.35 19.01
C GLY A 158 7.56 -17.74 19.03
N VAL A 159 8.45 -16.75 19.05
CA VAL A 159 9.90 -16.98 19.18
C VAL A 159 10.24 -17.71 20.48
N ILE A 160 9.63 -17.32 21.61
CA ILE A 160 9.86 -17.98 22.91
C ILE A 160 9.38 -19.44 22.93
N VAL A 161 8.27 -19.73 22.24
CA VAL A 161 7.68 -21.07 22.16
C VAL A 161 8.54 -21.99 21.29
N HIS A 162 9.16 -21.47 20.22
CA HIS A 162 9.89 -22.27 19.24
C HIS A 162 11.26 -22.75 19.76
N ARG A 163 11.33 -23.99 20.27
CA ARG A 163 12.51 -24.59 20.93
C ARG A 163 13.75 -24.74 20.04
N ARG A 164 13.58 -24.86 18.71
CA ARG A 164 14.64 -25.20 17.75
C ARG A 164 14.66 -24.25 16.56
N PHE A 165 14.68 -22.95 16.85
CA PHE A 165 14.63 -21.86 15.86
C PHE A 165 15.49 -22.11 14.61
N PHE A 166 16.73 -22.57 14.77
CA PHE A 166 17.64 -22.84 13.65
C PHE A 166 17.67 -24.30 13.14
N ALA A 167 17.27 -25.28 13.95
CA ALA A 167 17.41 -26.69 13.56
C ALA A 167 16.23 -27.22 12.71
N ASP A 168 15.04 -26.65 12.88
CA ASP A 168 13.88 -26.98 12.03
C ASP A 168 13.80 -26.10 10.77
N PHE A 169 14.64 -25.05 10.69
CA PHE A 169 14.72 -24.12 9.55
C PHE A 169 15.05 -24.80 8.21
N PHE A 170 15.91 -25.82 8.23
CA PHE A 170 16.35 -26.52 7.00
C PHE A 170 15.48 -27.71 6.62
N VAL A 171 14.38 -27.98 7.35
CA VAL A 171 13.67 -29.25 7.22
C VAL A 171 12.20 -29.02 6.85
N PHE A 172 11.95 -28.56 5.63
CA PHE A 172 10.62 -28.66 5.03
C PHE A 172 10.37 -30.11 4.59
N ARG A 173 9.37 -30.78 5.19
CA ARG A 173 9.03 -32.19 4.91
C ARG A 173 7.68 -32.30 4.18
N PRO A 174 7.61 -32.01 2.87
CA PRO A 174 6.35 -32.02 2.12
C PRO A 174 5.68 -33.40 2.04
N ARG A 175 6.43 -34.47 2.34
CA ARG A 175 5.94 -35.86 2.36
C ARG A 175 5.55 -36.35 3.76
N ALA A 176 5.62 -35.51 4.80
CA ALA A 176 5.17 -35.85 6.15
C ALA A 176 3.64 -35.90 6.24
N SER A 177 3.11 -36.30 7.41
CA SER A 177 1.66 -36.25 7.65
C SER A 177 1.12 -34.83 7.41
N PRO A 178 -0.11 -34.68 6.90
CA PRO A 178 -0.66 -33.37 6.53
C PRO A 178 -0.53 -32.32 7.65
N GLY A 179 -0.85 -32.66 8.90
CA GLY A 179 -0.68 -31.75 10.03
C GLY A 179 0.76 -31.31 10.28
N ARG A 180 1.73 -32.21 10.07
CA ARG A 180 3.16 -31.90 10.20
C ARG A 180 3.64 -30.97 9.08
N ALA A 181 3.21 -31.20 7.84
CA ALA A 181 3.57 -30.35 6.71
C ALA A 181 3.03 -28.91 6.86
N TRP A 182 1.82 -28.73 7.41
CA TRP A 182 1.27 -27.40 7.71
C TRP A 182 2.01 -26.70 8.85
N LEU A 183 2.41 -27.44 9.88
CA LEU A 183 3.24 -26.90 10.96
C LEU A 183 4.62 -26.47 10.45
N ASP A 184 5.26 -27.31 9.64
CA ASP A 184 6.55 -26.98 9.02
C ASP A 184 6.42 -25.75 8.10
N ALA A 185 5.31 -25.64 7.34
CA ALA A 185 5.03 -24.45 6.53
C ALA A 185 4.84 -23.18 7.37
N HIS A 186 4.04 -23.24 8.45
CA HIS A 186 3.87 -22.12 9.37
C HIS A 186 5.23 -21.70 9.96
N ASN A 187 6.03 -22.65 10.46
CA ASN A 187 7.36 -22.35 11.01
C ASN A 187 8.30 -21.74 9.97
N MET A 188 8.32 -22.26 8.74
CA MET A 188 9.16 -21.72 7.65
C MET A 188 8.74 -20.28 7.30
N LEU A 189 7.43 -20.02 7.19
CA LEU A 189 6.88 -18.69 6.91
C LEU A 189 7.05 -17.71 8.07
N SER A 190 7.21 -18.19 9.31
CA SER A 190 7.48 -17.34 10.48
C SER A 190 8.96 -17.04 10.68
N VAL A 191 9.84 -18.03 10.48
CA VAL A 191 11.25 -17.95 10.87
C VAL A 191 12.11 -17.31 9.77
N LEU A 192 11.93 -17.73 8.51
CA LEU A 192 12.73 -17.21 7.39
C LEU A 192 12.57 -15.70 7.19
N PRO A 193 11.34 -15.14 7.20
CA PRO A 193 11.12 -13.71 7.04
C PRO A 193 11.15 -12.95 8.36
N LEU A 194 11.52 -13.58 9.50
CA LEU A 194 11.38 -12.97 10.83
C LEU A 194 11.99 -11.56 10.92
N PRO A 195 13.22 -11.29 10.42
CA PRO A 195 13.79 -9.94 10.49
C PRO A 195 12.90 -8.91 9.77
N PHE A 196 12.32 -9.28 8.64
CA PHE A 196 11.40 -8.43 7.90
C PHE A 196 10.07 -8.26 8.65
N HIS A 197 9.51 -9.32 9.24
CA HIS A 197 8.27 -9.20 10.03
C HIS A 197 8.44 -8.32 11.26
N CYS A 198 9.57 -8.46 11.99
CA CYS A 198 9.91 -7.56 13.09
C CYS A 198 10.01 -6.11 12.61
N MET A 199 10.76 -5.88 11.54
CA MET A 199 10.96 -4.55 10.96
C MET A 199 9.63 -3.94 10.55
N ILE A 200 8.83 -4.64 9.74
CA ILE A 200 7.61 -4.07 9.14
C ILE A 200 6.53 -3.80 10.18
N LEU A 201 6.39 -4.65 11.22
CA LEU A 201 5.43 -4.44 12.30
C LEU A 201 5.86 -3.28 13.20
N PHE A 202 7.15 -3.20 13.53
CA PHE A 202 7.66 -2.09 14.33
C PHE A 202 7.54 -0.75 13.59
N THR A 203 7.86 -0.73 12.29
CA THR A 203 7.74 0.48 11.49
C THR A 203 6.29 0.86 11.25
N ALA A 204 5.37 -0.11 11.04
CA ALA A 204 3.93 0.15 10.93
C ALA A 204 3.35 0.83 12.18
N LEU A 205 3.75 0.37 13.36
CA LEU A 205 3.32 0.99 14.62
C LEU A 205 3.90 2.41 14.75
N SER A 206 5.13 2.60 14.28
CA SER A 206 5.84 3.89 14.35
C SER A 206 5.29 4.94 13.38
N THR A 207 4.89 4.55 12.17
CA THR A 207 4.34 5.49 11.16
C THR A 207 3.00 6.06 11.57
N LEU A 208 2.24 5.34 12.39
CA LEU A 208 0.92 5.76 12.86
C LEU A 208 0.98 6.45 14.24
N LEU A 209 2.18 6.66 14.81
CA LEU A 209 2.37 7.20 16.17
C LEU A 209 1.63 8.52 16.43
N LEU A 210 1.68 9.47 15.49
CA LEU A 210 0.96 10.74 15.63
C LEU A 210 -0.57 10.56 15.64
N GLY A 211 -1.07 9.55 14.93
CA GLY A 211 -2.48 9.18 14.94
C GLY A 211 -2.94 8.54 16.26
N TYR A 212 -2.01 8.08 17.11
CA TYR A 212 -2.30 7.44 18.40
C TYR A 212 -2.16 8.35 19.62
N LEU A 213 -1.71 9.60 19.46
CA LEU A 213 -1.40 10.51 20.57
C LEU A 213 -2.32 11.74 20.66
N PRO A 214 -3.66 11.62 20.53
CA PRO A 214 -4.54 12.79 20.62
C PRO A 214 -4.44 13.46 22.00
N ALA A 215 -4.19 12.70 23.08
CA ALA A 215 -4.02 13.26 24.42
C ALA A 215 -2.75 14.11 24.57
N GLY A 216 -1.66 13.76 23.86
CA GLY A 216 -0.43 14.54 23.85
C GLY A 216 -0.58 15.84 23.07
N VAL A 217 -1.28 15.79 21.94
CA VAL A 217 -1.67 16.99 21.17
C VAL A 217 -2.60 17.87 22.00
N GLN A 218 -3.60 17.27 22.65
CA GLN A 218 -4.55 17.99 23.49
C GLN A 218 -3.87 18.68 24.68
N SER A 219 -2.97 18.01 25.39
CA SER A 219 -2.36 18.55 26.61
C SER A 219 -1.28 19.61 26.34
N ARG A 220 -0.48 19.43 25.28
CA ARG A 220 0.65 20.31 24.95
C ARG A 220 0.29 21.46 24.01
N TYR A 221 -0.67 21.23 23.11
CA TYR A 221 -1.06 22.16 22.05
C TYR A 221 -2.56 22.54 22.11
N GLY A 222 -3.30 22.14 23.14
CA GLY A 222 -4.72 22.46 23.26
C GLY A 222 -5.60 21.82 22.19
N GLY A 223 -5.09 20.83 21.45
CA GLY A 223 -5.75 20.23 20.29
C GLY A 223 -5.34 20.87 18.95
N ASP A 224 -4.47 21.88 18.96
CA ASP A 224 -3.94 22.51 17.75
C ASP A 224 -2.89 21.61 17.07
N VAL A 225 -3.36 20.79 16.14
CA VAL A 225 -2.51 19.90 15.33
C VAL A 225 -1.56 20.72 14.44
N ALA A 226 -1.98 21.88 13.95
CA ALA A 226 -1.15 22.71 13.07
C ALA A 226 0.04 23.29 13.83
N ALA A 227 -0.17 23.76 15.06
CA ALA A 227 0.90 24.19 15.96
C ALA A 227 1.88 23.04 16.27
N MET A 228 1.37 21.83 16.53
CA MET A 228 2.21 20.65 16.75
C MET A 228 3.06 20.32 15.52
N VAL A 229 2.45 20.30 14.33
CA VAL A 229 3.16 20.05 13.08
C VAL A 229 4.21 21.13 12.82
N ALA A 230 3.90 22.40 13.10
CA ALA A 230 4.83 23.52 12.96
C ALA A 230 6.03 23.44 13.92
N GLU A 231 5.82 22.93 15.14
CA GLU A 231 6.89 22.71 16.12
C GLU A 231 7.76 21.49 15.77
N VAL A 232 7.16 20.40 15.26
CA VAL A 232 7.84 19.12 15.04
C VAL A 232 8.54 19.04 13.67
N PHE A 233 7.91 19.56 12.62
CA PHE A 233 8.41 19.46 11.25
C PHE A 233 9.04 20.79 10.81
N PRO A 234 10.21 20.76 10.15
CA PRO A 234 10.81 21.95 9.58
C PRO A 234 9.86 22.64 8.59
N GLN A 235 9.52 23.88 8.89
CA GLN A 235 8.61 24.66 8.05
C GLN A 235 9.38 25.27 6.87
N PRO A 236 8.72 25.46 5.72
CA PRO A 236 9.23 26.35 4.68
C PRO A 236 9.48 27.76 5.24
N PRO A 237 10.50 28.47 4.75
CA PRO A 237 10.63 29.88 5.07
C PRO A 237 9.36 30.61 4.63
N ALA A 238 8.93 31.57 5.45
CA ALA A 238 7.82 32.43 5.09
C ALA A 238 8.13 33.13 3.76
N ALA A 239 7.17 33.14 2.84
CA ALA A 239 7.32 33.92 1.62
C ALA A 239 7.56 35.39 2.02
N PRO A 240 8.53 36.07 1.40
CA PRO A 240 8.67 37.52 1.55
C PRO A 240 7.36 38.23 1.20
N ARG A 241 7.26 39.52 1.53
CA ARG A 241 6.15 40.31 1.00
C ARG A 241 6.18 40.24 -0.52
N PRO A 242 5.04 40.06 -1.21
CA PRO A 242 4.99 39.85 -2.66
C PRO A 242 5.77 40.91 -3.45
N GLY A 243 5.84 42.15 -2.94
CA GLY A 243 6.49 43.24 -3.64
C GLY A 243 5.74 43.59 -4.93
N GLY A 244 6.46 44.09 -5.93
CA GLY A 244 5.89 44.36 -7.26
C GLY A 244 5.78 43.10 -8.11
N ALA A 245 5.04 43.21 -9.23
CA ALA A 245 5.06 42.18 -10.27
C ALA A 245 6.46 42.04 -10.87
N THR A 246 6.92 40.82 -11.08
CA THR A 246 8.25 40.53 -11.64
C THR A 246 8.23 39.19 -12.34
N GLU A 247 8.97 39.10 -13.45
CA GLU A 247 9.14 37.86 -14.19
C GLU A 247 9.95 36.85 -13.36
N MET A 248 9.48 35.61 -13.30
CA MET A 248 10.19 34.54 -12.62
C MET A 248 11.24 33.94 -13.55
N LEU A 249 12.32 33.42 -12.98
CA LEU A 249 13.22 32.56 -13.74
C LEU A 249 12.46 31.34 -14.25
N PRO A 250 12.88 30.77 -15.41
CA PRO A 250 12.32 29.52 -15.89
C PRO A 250 12.36 28.43 -14.81
N LEU A 251 11.29 27.66 -14.66
CA LEU A 251 11.21 26.59 -13.66
C LEU A 251 12.33 25.56 -13.85
N SER A 252 12.76 25.32 -15.10
CA SER A 252 13.92 24.49 -15.42
C SER A 252 15.23 25.06 -14.85
N THR A 253 15.40 26.38 -14.83
CA THR A 253 16.56 27.06 -14.24
C THR A 253 16.52 26.95 -12.71
N LEU A 254 15.36 27.14 -12.08
CA LEU A 254 15.19 26.96 -10.64
C LEU A 254 15.49 25.52 -10.20
N ALA A 255 15.02 24.54 -10.97
CA ALA A 255 15.36 23.13 -10.77
C ALA A 255 16.88 22.90 -10.81
N LEU A 256 17.55 23.36 -11.88
CA LEU A 256 19.00 23.23 -12.04
C LEU A 256 19.79 23.88 -10.90
N ARG A 257 19.31 24.99 -10.33
CA ARG A 257 19.95 25.65 -9.17
C ARG A 257 19.79 24.88 -7.87
N ALA A 258 18.73 24.08 -7.74
CA ALA A 258 18.52 23.23 -6.56
C ALA A 258 19.27 21.89 -6.66
N GLU A 259 19.61 21.43 -7.87
CA GLU A 259 20.28 20.15 -8.10
C GLU A 259 21.65 19.96 -7.41
N PRO A 260 22.49 20.98 -7.14
CA PRO A 260 23.70 20.80 -6.35
C PRO A 260 23.43 20.24 -4.94
N GLU A 261 22.33 20.64 -4.31
CA GLU A 261 21.93 20.17 -2.98
C GLU A 261 21.05 18.91 -3.03
N LEU A 262 20.18 18.80 -4.04
CA LEU A 262 19.20 17.72 -4.15
C LEU A 262 19.65 16.54 -5.03
N GLY A 263 20.69 16.72 -5.83
CA GLY A 263 21.19 15.76 -6.81
C GLY A 263 20.62 15.97 -8.21
N ALA A 264 21.49 15.87 -9.22
CA ALA A 264 21.16 16.10 -10.62
C ALA A 264 20.06 15.17 -11.15
N GLY A 265 19.04 15.73 -11.80
CA GLY A 265 17.91 14.99 -12.37
C GLY A 265 17.04 14.28 -11.33
N LYS A 266 17.10 14.69 -10.06
CA LYS A 266 16.34 14.09 -8.95
C LYS A 266 15.23 15.00 -8.45
N ILE A 267 14.70 15.92 -9.25
CA ILE A 267 13.58 16.75 -8.82
C ILE A 267 12.27 15.97 -8.98
N ALA A 268 11.45 15.97 -7.93
CA ALA A 268 10.13 15.32 -7.93
C ALA A 268 9.01 16.33 -8.12
N ALA A 269 9.13 17.51 -7.52
CA ALA A 269 8.11 18.53 -7.56
C ALA A 269 8.69 19.92 -7.34
N ILE A 270 7.97 20.94 -7.82
CA ILE A 270 8.22 22.35 -7.55
C ILE A 270 6.93 23.00 -7.09
N GLY A 271 6.98 23.74 -5.99
CA GLY A 271 5.88 24.55 -5.49
C GLY A 271 6.24 26.02 -5.57
N ILE A 272 5.39 26.85 -6.16
CA ILE A 272 5.60 28.30 -6.24
C ILE A 272 4.56 28.97 -5.36
N ARG A 273 4.98 29.74 -4.36
CA ARG A 273 4.11 30.67 -3.63
C ARG A 273 4.22 32.06 -4.23
N GLN A 274 3.09 32.75 -4.35
CA GLN A 274 3.00 34.12 -4.87
C GLN A 274 3.64 34.26 -6.27
N PRO A 275 3.24 33.42 -7.25
CA PRO A 275 3.84 33.42 -8.59
C PRO A 275 3.75 34.81 -9.26
N GLY A 276 4.78 35.18 -10.02
CA GLY A 276 4.83 36.44 -10.76
C GLY A 276 5.13 37.68 -9.90
N THR A 277 5.61 37.51 -8.67
CA THR A 277 5.92 38.60 -7.73
C THR A 277 7.41 38.61 -7.33
N GLN A 278 7.93 39.75 -6.86
CA GLN A 278 9.31 39.82 -6.34
C GLN A 278 9.52 38.92 -5.12
N GLY A 279 8.47 38.70 -4.32
CA GLY A 279 8.46 37.81 -3.16
C GLY A 279 8.18 36.34 -3.50
N ALA A 280 8.07 35.99 -4.78
CA ALA A 280 7.77 34.64 -5.20
C ALA A 280 8.81 33.65 -4.67
N LEU A 281 8.35 32.57 -4.02
CA LEU A 281 9.19 31.57 -3.37
C LEU A 281 8.95 30.21 -4.01
N ALA A 282 10.01 29.63 -4.55
CA ALA A 282 10.04 28.33 -5.20
C ALA A 282 10.61 27.27 -4.25
N ASP A 283 9.77 26.36 -3.78
CA ASP A 283 10.18 25.17 -3.05
C ASP A 283 10.39 24.02 -4.03
N VAL A 284 11.62 23.53 -4.13
CA VAL A 284 12.01 22.42 -4.99
C VAL A 284 12.21 21.19 -4.13
N TRP A 285 11.47 20.11 -4.42
CA TRP A 285 11.57 18.85 -3.67
C TRP A 285 12.27 17.77 -4.47
N ARG A 286 13.16 17.05 -3.78
CA ARG A 286 13.87 15.90 -4.33
C ARG A 286 12.97 14.68 -4.41
N ARG A 287 13.22 13.80 -5.38
CA ARG A 287 12.80 12.41 -5.34
C ARG A 287 13.40 11.69 -4.13
N TYR A 288 12.67 10.75 -3.57
CA TYR A 288 13.11 9.93 -2.44
C TYR A 288 12.90 8.44 -2.71
N ASP A 289 12.77 8.09 -3.99
CA ASP A 289 12.70 6.72 -4.51
C ASP A 289 14.08 6.07 -4.69
N ASP A 290 15.15 6.74 -4.26
CA ASP A 290 16.52 6.24 -4.25
C ASP A 290 17.20 6.34 -2.87
N ARG A 291 16.45 6.73 -1.83
CA ARG A 291 16.95 6.83 -0.44
C ARG A 291 15.93 6.29 0.55
N LEU A 292 16.42 5.70 1.64
CA LEU A 292 15.60 5.14 2.71
C LEU A 292 14.94 6.24 3.58
N LEU A 293 13.96 6.96 3.01
CA LEU A 293 13.39 8.16 3.64
C LEU A 293 11.88 8.27 3.34
N ALA A 294 11.10 8.72 4.32
CA ALA A 294 9.65 8.84 4.22
C ALA A 294 9.17 10.13 3.52
N PHE A 295 9.96 11.21 3.57
CA PHE A 295 9.63 12.51 3.00
C PHE A 295 10.88 13.19 2.41
N PRO A 296 10.72 14.06 1.38
CA PRO A 296 11.81 14.58 0.54
C PRO A 296 12.66 15.65 1.22
N ASP A 297 13.90 15.80 0.72
CA ASP A 297 14.71 17.02 0.96
C ASP A 297 14.15 18.19 0.12
N ARG A 298 14.36 19.43 0.59
CA ARG A 298 13.86 20.65 -0.07
C ARG A 298 14.97 21.70 -0.21
N VAL A 299 14.95 22.45 -1.30
CA VAL A 299 15.62 23.75 -1.43
C VAL A 299 14.57 24.81 -1.73
N SER A 300 14.62 25.93 -1.04
CA SER A 300 13.74 27.08 -1.28
C SER A 300 14.53 28.21 -1.93
N LEU A 301 14.02 28.74 -3.04
CA LEU A 301 14.67 29.77 -3.87
C LEU A 301 13.73 30.96 -4.06
N LEU A 302 14.25 32.18 -4.13
CA LEU A 302 13.49 33.28 -4.72
C LEU A 302 13.25 32.99 -6.20
N ALA A 303 12.01 32.95 -6.65
CA ALA A 303 11.70 32.56 -8.03
C ALA A 303 12.19 33.60 -9.05
N ALA A 304 12.25 34.88 -8.67
CA ALA A 304 12.71 35.98 -9.53
C ALA A 304 14.25 36.00 -9.73
N SER A 305 15.04 35.71 -8.70
CA SER A 305 16.51 35.79 -8.77
C SER A 305 17.20 34.42 -8.80
N GLY A 306 16.51 33.37 -8.36
CA GLY A 306 17.05 32.03 -8.10
C GLY A 306 18.05 31.98 -6.95
N GLU A 307 18.01 32.97 -6.04
CA GLU A 307 18.81 32.97 -4.82
C GLU A 307 18.29 31.91 -3.84
N VAL A 308 19.19 31.10 -3.28
CA VAL A 308 18.85 30.08 -2.27
C VAL A 308 18.56 30.77 -0.94
N VAL A 309 17.34 30.60 -0.45
CA VAL A 309 16.87 31.16 0.83
C VAL A 309 16.94 30.14 1.95
N ASP A 310 16.72 28.85 1.63
CA ASP A 310 16.75 27.77 2.60
C ASP A 310 17.13 26.43 1.95
N VAL A 311 17.83 25.58 2.71
CA VAL A 311 18.22 24.22 2.31
C VAL A 311 17.87 23.26 3.44
N GLN A 312 16.85 22.43 3.22
CA GLN A 312 16.38 21.43 4.15
C GLN A 312 16.82 20.02 3.71
N THR A 313 18.10 19.71 3.97
CA THR A 313 18.70 18.38 3.74
C THR A 313 19.08 17.68 5.04
N SER A 314 19.05 18.39 6.17
CA SER A 314 19.32 17.87 7.50
C SER A 314 18.08 17.94 8.39
N TYR A 315 17.95 17.00 9.33
CA TYR A 315 16.78 16.87 10.19
C TYR A 315 17.21 16.56 11.63
N PRO A 316 16.48 17.04 12.65
CA PRO A 316 16.71 16.62 14.03
C PRO A 316 16.68 15.10 14.17
N GLY A 317 17.48 14.55 15.08
CA GLY A 317 17.68 13.09 15.18
C GLY A 317 16.38 12.29 15.35
N SER A 318 15.41 12.80 16.12
CA SER A 318 14.09 12.20 16.29
C SER A 318 13.31 12.15 14.97
N LEU A 319 13.33 13.24 14.20
CA LEU A 319 12.65 13.32 12.92
C LEU A 319 13.35 12.48 11.86
N GLN A 320 14.68 12.42 11.87
CA GLN A 320 15.45 11.52 11.02
C GLN A 320 15.12 10.04 11.30
N LEU A 321 14.93 9.67 12.58
CA LEU A 321 14.46 8.33 12.94
C LEU A 321 13.09 8.02 12.34
N ILE A 322 12.10 8.91 12.51
CA ILE A 322 10.75 8.76 11.92
C ILE A 322 10.84 8.64 10.40
N ARG A 323 11.69 9.47 9.78
CA ARG A 323 11.93 9.48 8.34
C ARG A 323 12.50 8.15 7.84
N THR A 324 13.44 7.54 8.57
CA THR A 324 14.00 6.23 8.25
C THR A 324 12.99 5.10 8.48
N LEU A 325 12.26 5.13 9.60
CA LEU A 325 11.24 4.11 9.91
C LEU A 325 10.11 4.12 8.88
N GLY A 326 9.62 5.31 8.50
CA GLY A 326 8.66 5.44 7.42
C GLY A 326 9.23 5.00 6.07
N GLY A 327 10.50 5.33 5.77
CA GLY A 327 11.20 4.83 4.59
C GLY A 327 11.25 3.30 4.51
N LEU A 328 11.56 2.63 5.63
CA LEU A 328 11.55 1.17 5.75
C LEU A 328 10.15 0.57 5.58
N HIS A 329 9.10 1.27 6.02
CA HIS A 329 7.73 0.78 5.88
C HIS A 329 7.18 0.96 4.47
N TYR A 330 7.28 2.18 3.92
CA TYR A 330 6.73 2.50 2.60
C TYR A 330 7.52 1.88 1.45
N GLY A 331 8.82 1.66 1.63
CA GLY A 331 9.65 0.99 0.63
C GLY A 331 9.79 1.76 -0.69
N TYR A 332 9.59 3.08 -0.70
CA TYR A 332 9.66 3.90 -1.93
C TYR A 332 11.00 3.79 -2.66
N TYR A 333 12.07 3.56 -1.90
CA TYR A 333 13.44 3.39 -2.39
C TYR A 333 13.71 2.04 -3.09
N ALA A 334 12.76 1.11 -3.01
CA ALA A 334 12.97 -0.25 -3.45
C ALA A 334 12.98 -0.34 -4.98
N ALA A 335 14.18 -0.55 -5.54
CA ALA A 335 14.36 -0.96 -6.93
C ALA A 335 13.58 -2.27 -7.23
N PRO A 336 13.30 -2.61 -8.50
CA PRO A 336 12.36 -3.67 -8.87
C PRO A 336 12.56 -5.02 -8.16
N LEU A 337 13.82 -5.47 -8.00
CA LEU A 337 14.13 -6.71 -7.28
C LEU A 337 13.82 -6.61 -5.78
N LEU A 338 14.28 -5.55 -5.11
CA LEU A 338 14.02 -5.36 -3.68
C LEU A 338 12.51 -5.20 -3.42
N ARG A 339 11.81 -4.54 -4.33
CA ARG A 339 10.36 -4.39 -4.27
C ARG A 339 9.63 -5.73 -4.39
N ALA A 340 10.08 -6.60 -5.30
CA ALA A 340 9.56 -7.96 -5.39
C ALA A 340 9.84 -8.76 -4.10
N LEU A 341 11.01 -8.58 -3.47
CA LEU A 341 11.31 -9.19 -2.17
C LEU A 341 10.38 -8.68 -1.06
N TYR A 342 10.16 -7.36 -0.97
CA TYR A 342 9.18 -6.77 -0.03
C TYR A 342 7.79 -7.38 -0.22
N PHE A 343 7.33 -7.49 -1.47
CA PHE A 343 6.05 -8.10 -1.82
C PHE A 343 5.98 -9.57 -1.36
N LEU A 344 6.98 -10.39 -1.67
CA LEU A 344 7.01 -11.81 -1.30
C LEU A 344 7.13 -12.00 0.22
N LEU A 345 7.91 -11.18 0.90
CA LEU A 345 8.04 -11.22 2.36
C LEU A 345 6.75 -10.77 3.06
N ALA A 346 6.06 -9.75 2.55
CA ALA A 346 4.74 -9.37 3.03
C ALA A 346 3.69 -10.48 2.79
N LEU A 347 3.68 -11.08 1.60
CA LEU A 347 2.79 -12.21 1.29
C LEU A 347 3.08 -13.43 2.17
N SER A 348 4.34 -13.67 2.53
CA SER A 348 4.70 -14.72 3.48
C SER A 348 4.14 -14.46 4.89
N GLY A 349 4.01 -13.19 5.30
CA GLY A 349 3.32 -12.80 6.53
C GLY A 349 1.82 -13.12 6.49
N ALA A 350 1.14 -12.80 5.38
CA ALA A 350 -0.27 -13.19 5.17
C ALA A 350 -0.43 -14.73 5.22
N ALA A 351 0.45 -15.46 4.53
CA ALA A 351 0.43 -16.93 4.54
C ALA A 351 0.74 -17.54 5.92
N MET A 352 1.66 -16.94 6.68
CA MET A 352 1.96 -17.32 8.07
C MET A 352 0.71 -17.20 8.96
N ILE A 353 -0.02 -16.09 8.85
CA ILE A 353 -1.27 -15.88 9.60
C ILE A 353 -2.33 -16.91 9.18
N ALA A 354 -2.54 -17.08 7.87
CA ALA A 354 -3.52 -18.04 7.34
C ALA A 354 -3.24 -19.48 7.79
N THR A 355 -1.97 -19.91 7.74
CA THR A 355 -1.56 -21.25 8.19
C THR A 355 -1.77 -21.43 9.69
N GLY A 356 -1.47 -20.41 10.52
CA GLY A 356 -1.72 -20.44 11.97
C GLY A 356 -3.21 -20.59 12.32
N LEU A 357 -4.08 -19.83 11.63
CA LEU A 357 -5.53 -19.91 11.78
C LEU A 357 -6.07 -21.32 11.43
N VAL A 358 -5.61 -21.88 10.31
CA VAL A 358 -5.98 -23.25 9.88
C VAL A 358 -5.53 -24.28 10.93
N LEU A 359 -4.27 -24.19 11.37
CA LEU A 359 -3.70 -25.09 12.38
C LEU A 359 -4.47 -25.07 13.71
N TYR A 360 -5.00 -23.92 14.14
CA TYR A 360 -5.85 -23.85 15.32
C TYR A 360 -7.11 -24.69 15.16
N THR A 361 -7.84 -24.48 14.07
CA THR A 361 -9.13 -25.16 13.82
C THR A 361 -8.98 -26.64 13.46
N ALA A 362 -7.79 -27.05 13.01
CA ALA A 362 -7.44 -28.44 12.77
C ALA A 362 -7.24 -29.28 14.05
N ARG A 363 -7.06 -28.65 15.22
CA ARG A 363 -6.87 -29.38 16.49
C ARG A 363 -8.14 -30.15 16.85
N PRO A 364 -8.07 -31.44 17.26
CA PRO A 364 -9.27 -32.23 17.57
C PRO A 364 -10.25 -31.57 18.55
N ALA A 365 -9.72 -30.98 19.63
CA ALA A 365 -10.54 -30.26 20.61
C ALA A 365 -11.23 -29.01 20.03
N ALA A 366 -10.54 -28.26 19.16
CA ALA A 366 -11.13 -27.10 18.51
C ALA A 366 -12.21 -27.52 17.51
N ALA A 367 -11.91 -28.51 16.67
CA ALA A 367 -12.85 -29.05 15.67
C ALA A 367 -14.15 -29.59 16.28
N ALA A 368 -14.08 -30.19 17.48
CA ALA A 368 -15.27 -30.67 18.21
C ALA A 368 -16.10 -29.53 18.84
N SER A 369 -15.49 -28.39 19.15
CA SER A 369 -16.12 -27.28 19.87
C SER A 369 -17.00 -26.39 18.97
N ARG A 370 -18.06 -25.80 19.54
CA ARG A 370 -18.91 -24.81 18.83
C ARG A 370 -18.08 -23.60 18.37
N PHE A 371 -17.21 -23.09 19.24
CA PHE A 371 -16.34 -21.97 18.93
C PHE A 371 -15.36 -22.30 17.79
N GLY A 372 -14.71 -23.47 17.81
CA GLY A 372 -13.78 -23.86 16.77
C GLY A 372 -14.43 -24.08 15.41
N ARG A 373 -15.68 -24.56 15.35
CA ARG A 373 -16.47 -24.60 14.09
C ARG A 373 -16.81 -23.21 13.57
N ALA A 374 -17.22 -22.29 14.46
CA ALA A 374 -17.45 -20.89 14.08
C ALA A 374 -16.15 -20.23 13.59
N ALA A 375 -15.03 -20.43 14.30
CA ALA A 375 -13.71 -19.96 13.91
C ALA A 375 -13.26 -20.56 12.57
N HIS A 376 -13.58 -21.83 12.28
CA HIS A 376 -13.29 -22.43 10.98
C HIS A 376 -14.01 -21.74 9.84
N ARG A 377 -15.32 -21.47 9.99
CA ARG A 377 -16.11 -20.72 9.00
C ARG A 377 -15.57 -19.31 8.80
N LEU A 378 -15.25 -18.65 9.91
CA LEU A 378 -14.66 -17.31 9.89
C LEU A 378 -13.29 -17.30 9.23
N ASN A 379 -12.44 -18.30 9.47
CA ASN A 379 -11.15 -18.45 8.79
C ASN A 379 -11.33 -18.53 7.28
N VAL A 380 -12.33 -19.28 6.77
CA VAL A 380 -12.56 -19.35 5.32
C VAL A 380 -12.92 -17.97 4.77
N ALA A 381 -13.89 -17.30 5.40
CA ALA A 381 -14.34 -15.98 4.96
C ALA A 381 -13.26 -14.90 5.07
N MET A 382 -12.39 -14.96 6.09
CA MET A 382 -11.35 -13.95 6.34
C MET A 382 -10.06 -14.21 5.58
N VAL A 383 -9.81 -15.43 5.12
CA VAL A 383 -8.63 -15.76 4.31
C VAL A 383 -8.95 -15.76 2.81
N CYS A 384 -10.08 -16.35 2.39
CA CYS A 384 -10.48 -16.38 0.99
C CYS A 384 -11.19 -15.07 0.57
N GLY A 385 -12.00 -14.50 1.47
CA GLY A 385 -12.81 -13.32 1.18
C GLY A 385 -12.01 -12.12 0.69
N PRO A 386 -10.93 -11.69 1.35
CA PRO A 386 -10.09 -10.60 0.88
C PRO A 386 -9.49 -10.86 -0.50
N ALA A 387 -9.11 -12.10 -0.81
CA ALA A 387 -8.58 -12.45 -2.14
C ALA A 387 -9.67 -12.35 -3.23
N CYS A 388 -10.90 -12.78 -2.93
CA CYS A 388 -12.06 -12.57 -3.81
C CYS A 388 -12.39 -11.08 -3.97
N ALA A 389 -12.36 -10.33 -2.87
CA ALA A 389 -12.66 -8.90 -2.83
C ALA A 389 -11.69 -8.08 -3.68
N CYS A 390 -10.39 -8.37 -3.60
CA CYS A 390 -9.39 -7.73 -4.45
C CYS A 390 -9.65 -7.99 -5.95
N ALA A 391 -10.00 -9.22 -6.34
CA ALA A 391 -10.34 -9.49 -7.73
C ALA A 391 -11.64 -8.80 -8.16
N ALA A 392 -12.67 -8.80 -7.31
CA ALA A 392 -13.92 -8.10 -7.58
C ALA A 392 -13.72 -6.59 -7.77
N TYR A 393 -12.86 -5.98 -6.96
CA TYR A 393 -12.44 -4.58 -7.09
C TYR A 393 -11.81 -4.28 -8.46
N LEU A 394 -10.82 -5.10 -8.87
CA LEU A 394 -10.16 -4.95 -10.18
C LEU A 394 -11.11 -5.19 -11.35
N LEU A 395 -12.02 -6.16 -11.24
CA LEU A 395 -13.02 -6.45 -12.26
C LEU A 395 -14.07 -5.34 -12.37
N ALA A 396 -14.51 -4.75 -11.25
CA ALA A 396 -15.46 -3.65 -11.23
C ALA A 396 -14.92 -2.42 -12.00
N ASN A 397 -13.64 -2.10 -11.83
CA ASN A 397 -12.97 -1.04 -12.58
C ASN A 397 -13.01 -1.27 -14.11
N ARG A 398 -12.85 -2.53 -14.55
CA ARG A 398 -12.83 -2.87 -15.97
C ARG A 398 -14.20 -2.98 -16.60
N LEU A 399 -15.17 -3.54 -15.89
CA LEU A 399 -16.54 -3.67 -16.36
C LEU A 399 -17.31 -2.34 -16.38
N ALA A 400 -16.74 -1.27 -15.85
CA ALA A 400 -17.34 0.05 -15.85
C ALA A 400 -17.49 0.62 -17.27
N TRP A 401 -18.67 1.16 -17.56
CA TRP A 401 -18.94 1.84 -18.82
C TRP A 401 -18.25 3.21 -18.86
N PRO A 402 -17.71 3.66 -20.02
CA PRO A 402 -17.14 5.00 -20.17
C PRO A 402 -18.13 6.10 -19.75
N GLY A 403 -17.69 7.04 -18.90
CA GLY A 403 -18.52 8.15 -18.43
C GLY A 403 -19.50 7.81 -17.31
N SER A 404 -19.40 6.62 -16.70
CA SER A 404 -20.22 6.29 -15.54
C SER A 404 -19.75 7.02 -14.28
N GLU A 405 -20.63 7.80 -13.67
CA GLU A 405 -20.38 8.52 -12.41
C GLU A 405 -20.23 7.54 -11.23
N GLY A 406 -19.53 7.98 -10.19
CA GLY A 406 -19.31 7.21 -8.96
C GLY A 406 -18.63 5.86 -9.19
N LEU A 407 -17.60 5.84 -10.03
CA LEU A 407 -16.87 4.60 -10.32
C LEU A 407 -16.12 4.11 -9.08
N HIS A 408 -15.42 5.00 -8.40
CA HIS A 408 -14.72 4.68 -7.17
C HIS A 408 -15.64 4.00 -6.13
N GLU A 409 -16.83 4.54 -5.86
CA GLU A 409 -17.77 3.95 -4.89
C GLU A 409 -18.23 2.56 -5.32
N ARG A 410 -18.42 2.32 -6.62
CA ARG A 410 -18.78 0.99 -7.15
C ARG A 410 -17.64 -0.01 -7.01
N GLU A 411 -16.40 0.41 -7.22
CA GLU A 411 -15.22 -0.43 -7.00
C GLU A 411 -15.13 -0.85 -5.53
N VAL A 412 -15.23 0.10 -4.61
CA VAL A 412 -15.25 -0.15 -3.15
C VAL A 412 -16.43 -1.02 -2.74
N ALA A 413 -17.62 -0.75 -3.27
CA ALA A 413 -18.79 -1.58 -3.01
C ALA A 413 -18.58 -3.02 -3.50
N ALA A 414 -17.99 -3.23 -4.68
CA ALA A 414 -17.68 -4.56 -5.20
C ALA A 414 -16.71 -5.32 -4.29
N PHE A 415 -15.70 -4.64 -3.75
CA PHE A 415 -14.78 -5.18 -2.76
C PHE A 415 -15.53 -5.71 -1.52
N PHE A 416 -16.33 -4.86 -0.87
CA PHE A 416 -17.03 -5.24 0.36
C PHE A 416 -18.16 -6.24 0.11
N LEU A 417 -18.91 -6.11 -0.98
CA LEU A 417 -19.99 -7.05 -1.32
C LEU A 417 -19.46 -8.45 -1.61
N ALA A 418 -18.31 -8.57 -2.31
CA ALA A 418 -17.67 -9.86 -2.53
C ALA A 418 -17.22 -10.51 -1.21
N TRP A 419 -16.68 -9.70 -0.28
CA TRP A 419 -16.28 -10.20 1.03
C TRP A 419 -17.48 -10.62 1.89
N ILE A 420 -18.54 -9.81 1.93
CA ILE A 420 -19.81 -10.15 2.60
C ILE A 420 -20.40 -11.42 2.00
N ALA A 421 -20.39 -11.58 0.67
CA ALA A 421 -20.85 -12.80 0.00
C ALA A 421 -20.04 -14.04 0.44
N CYS A 422 -18.72 -13.92 0.60
CA CYS A 422 -17.89 -14.99 1.19
C CYS A 422 -18.27 -15.31 2.64
N GLY A 423 -18.65 -14.30 3.44
CA GLY A 423 -19.17 -14.47 4.79
C GLY A 423 -20.52 -15.19 4.82
N VAL A 424 -21.50 -14.73 4.04
CA VAL A 424 -22.82 -15.36 3.90
C VAL A 424 -22.68 -16.80 3.42
N HIS A 425 -21.84 -17.05 2.41
CA HIS A 425 -21.50 -18.38 1.94
C HIS A 425 -20.91 -19.25 3.07
N ALA A 426 -19.98 -18.71 3.87
CA ALA A 426 -19.39 -19.43 4.99
C ALA A 426 -20.40 -19.79 6.10
N LEU A 427 -21.50 -19.04 6.23
CA LEU A 427 -22.59 -19.33 7.18
C LEU A 427 -23.61 -20.33 6.61
N ALA A 428 -23.97 -20.19 5.34
CA ALA A 428 -25.04 -20.99 4.72
C ALA A 428 -24.60 -22.37 4.25
N ARG A 429 -23.29 -22.58 4.03
CA ARG A 429 -22.77 -23.77 3.33
C ARG A 429 -22.19 -24.84 4.25
N ASP A 430 -22.17 -26.08 3.76
CA ASP A 430 -21.54 -27.21 4.45
C ASP A 430 -20.04 -27.02 4.66
N GLU A 431 -19.54 -27.33 5.86
CA GLU A 431 -18.15 -27.07 6.27
C GLU A 431 -17.12 -27.72 5.34
N ARG A 432 -17.43 -28.90 4.81
CA ARG A 432 -16.54 -29.65 3.89
C ARG A 432 -16.35 -28.96 2.54
N ARG A 433 -17.29 -28.10 2.13
CA ARG A 433 -17.29 -27.44 0.82
C ARG A 433 -16.71 -26.03 0.86
N LEU A 434 -16.58 -25.43 2.04
CA LEU A 434 -16.18 -24.04 2.21
C LEU A 434 -14.87 -23.68 1.51
N TRP A 435 -13.78 -24.36 1.88
CA TRP A 435 -12.45 -24.10 1.31
C TRP A 435 -12.41 -24.36 -0.21
N PRO A 436 -12.88 -25.51 -0.72
CA PRO A 436 -12.92 -25.74 -2.16
C PRO A 436 -13.75 -24.75 -2.97
N GLU A 437 -14.93 -24.35 -2.47
CA GLU A 437 -15.84 -23.49 -3.20
C GLU A 437 -15.33 -22.04 -3.19
N GLN A 438 -14.85 -21.51 -2.05
CA GLN A 438 -14.31 -20.14 -1.99
C GLN A 438 -12.99 -19.99 -2.76
N TRP A 439 -12.03 -20.93 -2.62
CA TRP A 439 -10.81 -20.87 -3.43
C TRP A 439 -11.07 -21.12 -4.91
N GLY A 440 -12.05 -21.96 -5.25
CA GLY A 440 -12.51 -22.11 -6.63
C GLY A 440 -13.09 -20.82 -7.19
N GLY A 441 -13.93 -20.13 -6.42
CA GLY A 441 -14.46 -18.80 -6.77
C GLY A 441 -13.36 -17.76 -6.93
N ALA A 442 -12.41 -17.69 -5.99
CA ALA A 442 -11.24 -16.83 -6.10
C ALA A 442 -10.45 -17.11 -7.38
N ALA A 443 -10.20 -18.38 -7.69
CA ALA A 443 -9.48 -18.76 -8.91
C ALA A 443 -10.19 -18.28 -10.17
N LEU A 444 -11.52 -18.41 -10.24
CA LEU A 444 -12.31 -17.93 -11.38
C LEU A 444 -12.28 -16.40 -11.50
N LEU A 445 -12.44 -15.68 -10.39
CA LEU A 445 -12.39 -14.21 -10.37
C LEU A 445 -11.02 -13.69 -10.86
N TRP A 446 -9.93 -14.24 -10.33
CA TRP A 446 -8.58 -13.86 -10.74
C TRP A 446 -8.26 -14.26 -12.18
N LEU A 447 -8.75 -15.42 -12.64
CA LEU A 447 -8.62 -15.83 -14.04
C LEU A 447 -9.40 -14.89 -14.99
N ALA A 448 -10.52 -14.32 -14.53
CA ALA A 448 -11.34 -13.42 -15.32
C ALA A 448 -10.71 -12.03 -15.54
N VAL A 449 -9.73 -11.61 -14.73
CA VAL A 449 -9.11 -10.27 -14.84
C VAL A 449 -8.53 -10.02 -16.23
N ALA A 450 -7.72 -10.96 -16.76
CA ALA A 450 -7.10 -10.83 -18.07
C ALA A 450 -8.10 -10.78 -19.25
N PRO A 451 -9.06 -11.71 -19.40
CA PRO A 451 -10.02 -11.65 -20.49
C PRO A 451 -10.95 -10.42 -20.37
N VAL A 452 -11.32 -9.99 -19.17
CA VAL A 452 -12.14 -8.78 -18.98
C VAL A 452 -11.36 -7.52 -19.37
N ASP A 453 -10.09 -7.41 -19.00
CA ASP A 453 -9.20 -6.32 -19.46
C ASP A 453 -9.13 -6.28 -20.99
N LEU A 454 -8.88 -7.43 -21.63
CA LEU A 454 -8.81 -7.52 -23.09
C LEU A 454 -10.12 -7.13 -23.79
N LEU A 455 -11.27 -7.60 -23.28
CA LEU A 455 -12.59 -7.29 -23.84
C LEU A 455 -12.95 -5.81 -23.71
N THR A 456 -12.58 -5.18 -22.59
CA THR A 456 -12.91 -3.78 -22.29
C THR A 456 -11.99 -2.80 -23.03
N MET A 457 -10.85 -3.28 -23.54
CA MET A 457 -9.91 -2.52 -24.36
C MET A 457 -10.09 -2.73 -25.88
N ALA A 458 -11.13 -3.45 -26.32
CA ALA A 458 -11.32 -3.93 -27.69
C ALA A 458 -11.64 -2.85 -28.77
N SER A 459 -11.29 -1.58 -28.55
CA SER A 459 -11.11 -0.65 -29.66
C SER A 459 -9.77 -0.96 -30.35
N ASP A 460 -9.69 -0.81 -31.68
CA ASP A 460 -8.46 -1.16 -32.44
C ASP A 460 -7.19 -0.45 -31.93
N ALA A 461 -7.35 0.76 -31.39
CA ALA A 461 -6.27 1.51 -30.76
C ALA A 461 -5.95 0.99 -29.33
N GLY A 462 -6.95 0.62 -28.53
CA GLY A 462 -6.78 0.11 -27.17
C GLY A 462 -6.05 -1.24 -27.11
N LEU A 463 -6.38 -2.16 -28.01
CA LEU A 463 -5.80 -3.52 -28.01
C LEU A 463 -4.30 -3.51 -28.39
N ARG A 464 -3.91 -2.73 -29.40
CA ARG A 464 -2.50 -2.60 -29.80
C ARG A 464 -1.66 -1.96 -28.69
N THR A 465 -2.20 -0.95 -28.02
CA THR A 465 -1.54 -0.30 -26.88
C THR A 465 -1.42 -1.23 -25.68
N ALA A 466 -2.45 -2.01 -25.36
CA ALA A 466 -2.41 -3.00 -24.27
C ALA A 466 -1.32 -4.05 -24.49
N LEU A 467 -1.27 -4.63 -25.70
CA LEU A 467 -0.30 -5.67 -26.06
C LEU A 467 1.13 -5.12 -26.10
N ALA A 468 1.31 -3.84 -26.40
CA ALA A 468 2.62 -3.20 -26.41
C ALA A 468 3.14 -2.84 -25.00
N MET A 469 2.30 -2.93 -23.95
CA MET A 469 2.65 -2.46 -22.61
C MET A 469 3.02 -3.58 -21.64
N PRO A 470 4.28 -3.61 -21.14
CA PRO A 470 4.73 -4.59 -20.14
C PRO A 470 3.87 -4.65 -18.88
N LEU A 471 3.20 -3.54 -18.52
CA LEU A 471 2.35 -3.46 -17.33
C LEU A 471 1.14 -4.41 -17.42
N HIS A 472 0.45 -4.46 -18.57
CA HIS A 472 -0.71 -5.33 -18.74
C HIS A 472 -0.30 -6.80 -18.64
N HIS A 473 0.80 -7.18 -19.30
CA HIS A 473 1.36 -8.54 -19.20
C HIS A 473 1.73 -8.92 -17.76
N ALA A 474 2.28 -7.98 -16.98
CA ALA A 474 2.60 -8.21 -15.58
C ALA A 474 1.34 -8.45 -14.74
N VAL A 475 0.28 -7.65 -14.93
CA VAL A 475 -1.00 -7.82 -14.22
C VAL A 475 -1.68 -9.14 -14.62
N TRP A 476 -1.70 -9.48 -15.91
CA TRP A 476 -2.26 -10.75 -16.37
C TRP A 476 -1.48 -11.94 -15.84
N GLY A 477 -0.15 -11.91 -15.92
CA GLY A 477 0.71 -12.96 -15.40
C GLY A 477 0.53 -13.17 -13.90
N ALA A 478 0.47 -12.08 -13.12
CA ALA A 478 0.20 -12.14 -11.68
C ALA A 478 -1.19 -12.69 -11.38
N SER A 479 -2.21 -12.27 -12.12
CA SER A 479 -3.60 -12.73 -11.94
C SER A 479 -3.76 -14.22 -12.28
N ILE A 480 -3.14 -14.68 -13.37
CA ILE A 480 -3.11 -16.10 -13.75
C ILE A 480 -2.34 -16.92 -12.71
N ALA A 481 -1.19 -16.43 -12.23
CA ALA A 481 -0.42 -17.10 -11.19
C ALA A 481 -1.25 -17.25 -9.90
N ALA A 482 -1.94 -16.20 -9.47
CA ALA A 482 -2.86 -16.24 -8.34
C ALA A 482 -3.99 -17.25 -8.56
N ALA A 483 -4.62 -17.23 -9.74
CA ALA A 483 -5.67 -18.18 -10.11
C ALA A 483 -5.19 -19.64 -10.05
N CYS A 484 -3.99 -19.93 -10.57
CA CYS A 484 -3.38 -21.26 -10.51
C CYS A 484 -3.12 -21.70 -9.06
N VAL A 485 -2.61 -20.81 -8.21
CA VAL A 485 -2.41 -21.09 -6.78
C VAL A 485 -3.75 -21.39 -6.11
N PHE A 486 -4.76 -20.55 -6.30
CA PHE A 486 -6.08 -20.75 -5.69
C PHE A 486 -6.77 -22.01 -6.20
N ALA A 487 -6.68 -22.33 -7.49
CA ALA A 487 -7.19 -23.57 -8.06
C ALA A 487 -6.49 -24.80 -7.47
N CYS A 488 -5.17 -24.75 -7.30
CA CYS A 488 -4.39 -25.82 -6.68
C CYS A 488 -4.79 -26.03 -5.21
N VAL A 489 -4.96 -24.94 -4.44
CA VAL A 489 -5.43 -24.99 -3.05
C VAL A 489 -6.85 -25.54 -3.00
N ALA A 490 -7.77 -25.08 -3.85
CA ALA A 490 -9.13 -25.58 -3.95
C ALA A 490 -9.18 -27.09 -4.21
N HIS A 491 -8.38 -27.58 -5.18
CA HIS A 491 -8.29 -29.00 -5.50
C HIS A 491 -7.73 -29.82 -4.34
N ARG A 492 -6.68 -29.33 -3.67
CA ARG A 492 -6.12 -30.00 -2.48
C ARG A 492 -7.11 -30.04 -1.32
N SER A 493 -7.87 -28.97 -1.10
CA SER A 493 -8.90 -28.94 -0.06
C SER A 493 -10.06 -29.91 -0.30
N ARG A 494 -10.34 -30.29 -1.57
CA ARG A 494 -11.34 -31.34 -1.90
C ARG A 494 -10.81 -32.74 -1.60
N THR A 495 -9.55 -32.99 -1.94
CA THR A 495 -8.94 -34.32 -1.86
C THR A 495 -8.38 -34.65 -0.47
N LYS A 496 -7.97 -33.62 0.29
CA LYS A 496 -7.45 -33.74 1.66
C LYS A 496 -8.11 -32.67 2.54
N PRO A 497 -9.31 -32.93 3.08
CA PRO A 497 -10.03 -31.94 3.87
C PRO A 497 -9.24 -31.57 5.12
N ILE A 498 -9.35 -30.31 5.56
CA ILE A 498 -8.60 -29.78 6.71
C ILE A 498 -8.85 -30.57 8.01
N SER A 499 -9.98 -31.26 8.12
CA SER A 499 -10.25 -32.22 9.21
C SER A 499 -9.23 -33.35 9.31
N SER A 500 -8.55 -33.70 8.21
CA SER A 500 -7.47 -34.71 8.17
C SER A 500 -6.10 -34.17 8.60
N LEU A 501 -6.01 -32.91 9.02
CA LEU A 501 -4.77 -32.33 9.58
C LEU A 501 -4.59 -32.69 11.07
N GLY A 502 -5.68 -33.01 11.77
CA GLY A 502 -5.68 -33.39 13.18
C GLY A 502 -5.48 -34.88 13.44
N SER A 503 -5.53 -35.71 12.39
CA SER A 503 -5.18 -37.13 12.36
C SER A 503 -3.73 -37.32 11.92
#